data_AF-A0A3B0CH01-F1
#
_entry.id   AF-A0A3B0CH01-F1
#
_cell.length_a   1.000
_cell.length_b   1.000
_cell.length_c   1.000
_cell.angle_alpha   90.00
_cell.angle_beta   90.00
_cell.angle_gamma   90.00
#
_symmetry.space_group_name_H-M   'P 1'
#
loop_
_entity.id
_entity.type
_entity.pdbx_description
1 polymer ?
#
loop_
_entity_poly.entity_id
_entity_poly.type
_entity_poly.pdbx_seq_one_letter_code
_entity_poly.pdbx_strand_id
1 'polypeptide(L)' 'MWKTVIVIAFAAAAGTLELPRAYRRSIKEAVVYAVMLAAGTVLSIAAMRTVDWPSPLLLLVPIFRPLHVWIESLFG' A
#
# COMPACT_ATOMS: atom_id res chain seq x y z
N MET A 1 0.41 -3.14 11.17
CA MET A 1 1.85 -2.96 11.47
C MET A 1 2.75 -3.82 10.56
N TRP A 2 2.43 -5.09 10.29
CA TRP A 2 3.25 -5.97 9.42
C TRP A 2 3.51 -5.41 8.00
N LYS A 3 2.52 -4.78 7.36
CA LYS A 3 2.66 -4.12 6.04
C LYS A 3 3.78 -3.06 6.03
N THR A 4 3.86 -2.25 7.09
CA THR A 4 4.91 -1.23 7.26
C THR A 4 6.29 -1.86 7.39
N VAL A 5 6.42 -2.98 8.09
CA VAL A 5 7.68 -3.71 8.24
C VAL A 5 8.18 -4.21 6.88
N ILE A 6 7.28 -4.72 6.02
CA ILE A 6 7.63 -5.17 4.67
C ILE A 6 8.15 -3.99 3.82
N VAL A 7 7.47 -2.84 3.85
CA VAL A 7 7.91 -1.64 3.11
C VAL A 7 9.30 -1.21 3.54
N ILE A 8 9.54 -1.16 4.86
CA ILE A 8 10.86 -0.79 5.40
C ILE A 8 11.93 -1.80 4.99
N ALA A 9 11.62 -3.10 5.01
CA ALA A 9 12.55 -4.14 4.59
C ALA A 9 12.93 -4.01 3.11
N PHE A 10 11.96 -3.73 2.23
CA PHE A 10 12.21 -3.48 0.82
C PHE A 10 13.03 -2.20 0.59
N ALA A 11 12.70 -1.12 1.29
CA ALA A 11 13.46 0.14 1.22
C ALA A 11 14.92 -0.07 1.68
N ALA A 12 15.13 -0.84 2.75
CA ALA A 12 16.46 -1.19 3.24
C ALA A 12 17.23 -2.04 2.22
N ALA A 13 16.61 -3.07 1.65
CA ALA A 13 17.22 -3.91 0.63
C ALA A 13 17.64 -3.10 -0.61
N ALA A 14 16.74 -2.26 -1.15
CA ALA A 14 17.03 -1.37 -2.26
C ALA A 14 18.17 -0.41 -1.94
N GLY A 15 18.13 0.21 -0.75
CA GLY A 15 19.19 1.07 -0.24
C GLY A 15 20.54 0.34 -0.18
N THR A 16 20.61 -0.88 0.35
CA THR A 16 21.89 -1.61 0.44
C THR A 16 22.50 -1.99 -0.91
N LEU A 17 21.67 -2.20 -1.94
CA LEU A 17 22.14 -2.58 -3.28
C LEU A 17 22.54 -1.36 -4.12
N GLU A 18 21.70 -0.32 -4.14
CA GLU A 18 21.84 0.77 -5.09
C GLU A 18 22.57 1.99 -4.51
N LEU A 19 22.42 2.28 -3.22
CA LEU A 19 23.04 3.45 -2.59
C LEU A 19 24.58 3.41 -2.64
N PRO A 20 25.27 2.27 -2.40
CA PRO A 20 26.73 2.19 -2.54
C PRO A 20 27.20 2.31 -3.99
N ARG A 21 26.36 1.89 -4.96
CA ARG A 21 26.64 2.03 -6.38
C ARG A 21 26.50 3.48 -6.82
N ALA A 22 25.44 4.15 -6.39
CA ALA A 22 25.20 5.57 -6.65
C ALA A 22 26.28 6.46 -6.03
N TYR A 23 26.67 6.17 -4.77
CA TYR A 23 27.72 6.92 -4.08
C TYR A 23 29.08 6.83 -4.78
N ARG A 24 29.44 5.64 -5.28
CA ARG A 24 30.67 5.45 -6.06
C ARG A 24 30.69 6.23 -7.38
N ARG A 25 29.52 6.55 -7.94
CA ARG A 25 29.40 7.28 -9.20
C ARG A 25 29.38 8.80 -8.98
N SER A 26 28.54 9.27 -8.09
CA SER A 26 28.44 10.68 -7.72
C SER A 26 27.68 10.86 -6.42
N ILE A 27 28.20 11.72 -5.55
CA ILE A 27 27.50 12.10 -4.30
C ILE A 27 26.13 12.72 -4.61
N LYS A 28 26.02 13.51 -5.70
CA LYS A 28 24.74 14.11 -6.09
C LYS A 28 23.71 13.04 -6.45
N GLU A 29 24.11 12.01 -7.20
CA GLU A 29 23.22 10.90 -7.55
C GLU A 29 22.79 10.12 -6.30
N ALA A 30 23.71 9.85 -5.38
CA ALA A 30 23.41 9.17 -4.13
C ALA A 30 22.42 9.95 -3.25
N VAL A 31 22.59 11.27 -3.15
CA VAL A 31 21.68 12.14 -2.40
C VAL A 31 20.29 12.15 -3.03
N VAL A 32 20.18 12.33 -4.35
CA VAL A 32 18.90 12.30 -5.05
C VAL A 32 18.20 10.95 -4.87
N TYR A 33 18.95 9.85 -5.02
CA TYR A 33 18.43 8.51 -4.81
C TYR A 33 17.92 8.31 -3.37
N ALA A 34 18.70 8.71 -2.37
CA ALA A 34 18.33 8.60 -0.96
C ALA A 34 17.04 9.39 -0.65
N VAL A 35 16.94 10.62 -1.16
CA VAL A 35 15.76 11.48 -0.98
C VAL A 35 14.52 10.87 -1.65
N MET A 36 14.66 10.37 -2.87
CA MET A 36 13.56 9.69 -3.58
C MET A 36 13.12 8.42 -2.87
N LEU A 37 14.07 7.60 -2.40
CA LEU A 37 13.77 6.37 -1.66
C LEU A 37 13.03 6.68 -0.35
N ALA A 38 13.49 7.68 0.40
CA ALA A 38 12.83 8.14 1.63
C ALA A 38 11.41 8.66 1.33
N ALA A 39 11.25 9.51 0.32
CA ALA A 39 9.96 10.05 -0.08
C ALA A 39 8.96 8.95 -0.49
N GLY A 40 9.39 8.01 -1.33
CA GLY A 40 8.58 6.87 -1.76
C GLY A 40 8.19 5.96 -0.59
N THR A 41 9.10 5.75 0.37
CA THR A 41 8.84 4.97 1.59
C THR A 41 7.78 5.64 2.46
N VAL A 42 7.91 6.95 2.70
CA VAL A 42 6.94 7.74 3.48
C VAL A 42 5.57 7.74 2.81
N LEU A 43 5.51 7.98 1.49
CA LEU A 43 4.27 7.95 0.72
C LEU A 43 3.63 6.56 0.74
N SER A 44 4.41 5.49 0.62
CA SER A 44 3.91 4.12 0.71
C SER A 44 3.30 3.82 2.08
N ILE A 45 3.94 4.26 3.15
CA ILE A 45 3.41 4.10 4.52
C ILE A 45 2.13 4.92 4.70
N ALA A 46 2.11 6.15 4.19
CA ALA A 46 0.93 7.02 4.22
C ALA A 46 -0.24 6.38 3.47
N ALA A 47 -0.01 5.86 2.26
CA ALA A 47 -1.02 5.17 1.45
C ALA A 47 -1.60 3.92 2.15
N MET A 48 -0.78 3.18 2.89
CA MET A 48 -1.25 2.03 3.66
C MET A 48 -2.04 2.40 4.91
N ARG A 49 -1.83 3.61 5.44
CA ARG A 49 -2.59 4.16 6.57
C ARG A 49 -3.92 4.75 6.13
N THR A 50 -4.06 5.17 4.88
CA THR A 50 -5.25 5.87 4.37
C THR A 50 -6.30 4.94 3.75
N VAL A 51 -6.08 3.63 3.70
CA VAL A 51 -6.97 2.73 2.99
C VAL A 51 -7.25 1.45 3.80
N ASP A 52 -8.15 1.58 4.77
CA ASP A 52 -9.12 0.52 5.04
C ASP A 52 -10.19 0.63 3.94
N TRP A 53 -9.85 0.25 2.70
CA TRP A 53 -10.87 0.17 1.65
C TRP A 53 -11.89 -0.85 2.16
N PRO A 54 -13.17 -0.47 2.30
CA PRO A 54 -14.19 -1.43 2.72
C PRO A 54 -14.10 -2.61 1.76
N SER A 55 -14.04 -3.82 2.31
CA SER A 55 -13.83 -5.01 1.47
C SER A 55 -14.86 -5.01 0.34
N PRO A 56 -14.50 -5.38 -0.90
CA PRO A 56 -15.45 -5.43 -2.00
C PRO A 56 -16.71 -6.26 -1.70
N LEU A 57 -16.65 -7.17 -0.73
CA LEU A 57 -17.81 -7.92 -0.21
C LEU A 57 -18.86 -7.02 0.43
N LEU A 58 -18.49 -5.88 1.03
CA LEU A 58 -19.44 -4.92 1.58
C LEU A 58 -20.30 -4.26 0.49
N LEU A 59 -19.82 -4.22 -0.77
CA LEU A 59 -20.63 -3.75 -1.90
C LEU A 59 -21.70 -4.76 -2.31
N LEU A 60 -21.50 -6.06 -2.01
CA LEU A 60 -22.51 -7.09 -2.27
C LEU A 60 -23.70 -6.94 -1.33
N VAL A 61 -23.49 -6.46 -0.10
CA VAL A 61 -24.55 -6.31 0.92
C VAL A 61 -25.73 -5.47 0.40
N PRO A 62 -25.57 -4.22 -0.07
CA PRO A 62 -26.70 -3.43 -0.58
C PRO A 62 -27.32 -3.99 -1.87
N ILE A 63 -26.56 -4.75 -2.67
CA ILE A 63 -27.07 -5.36 -3.92
C ILE A 63 -27.96 -6.57 -3.62
N PHE A 64 -27.55 -7.42 -2.67
CA PHE A 64 -28.28 -8.64 -2.33
C PHE A 64 -29.40 -8.42 -1.32
N ARG A 65 -29.34 -7.35 -0.51
CA ARG A 65 -30.40 -7.01 0.46
C ARG A 65 -31.81 -6.89 -0.18
N PRO A 66 -32.02 -6.15 -1.27
CA PRO A 66 -33.34 -6.03 -1.88
C PRO A 66 -33.83 -7.37 -2.47
N LEU A 67 -32.94 -8.17 -3.06
CA LEU A 67 -33.28 -9.51 -3.55
C LEU A 67 -33.71 -10.45 -2.41
N HIS A 68 -33.01 -10.39 -1.27
CA HIS A 68 -33.33 -11.20 -0.10
C HIS A 68 -34.71 -10.85 0.47
N VAL A 69 -35.01 -9.55 0.63
CA VAL A 69 -36.33 -9.07 1.09
C VAL A 69 -37.44 -9.46 0.11
N TRP A 70 -37.16 -9.42 -1.19
CA TRP A 70 -38.14 -9.82 -2.21
C TRP A 70 -38.44 -11.31 -2.17
N ILE A 71 -37.42 -12.15 -2.00
CA ILE A 71 -37.57 -13.61 -1.84
C ILE A 71 -38.29 -13.94 -0.53
N GLU A 72 -37.95 -13.30 0.59
CA GLU A 72 -38.70 -13.45 1.84
C GLU A 72 -40.16 -13.06 1.68
N SER A 73 -40.48 -12.01 0.92
CA SER A 73 -41.88 -11.60 0.70
C SER A 73 -42.70 -12.57 -0.17
N LEU A 74 -42.05 -13.44 -0.94
CA LEU A 74 -42.70 -14.42 -1.83
C LEU A 74 -42.83 -15.81 -1.20
N PHE A 75 -41.93 -16.16 -0.29
CA PHE A 75 -41.84 -17.50 0.30
C PHE A 75 -41.99 -17.51 1.82
N GLY A 76 -42.20 -16.35 2.44
CA GLY A 76 -42.51 -16.16 3.86
C GLY A 76 -43.99 -16.05 4.15
#